data_AF-A0A1Y2CWU1-F1
#
_entry.id   AF-A0A1Y2CWU1-F1
#
_cell.length_a   1.000
_cell.length_b   1.000
_cell.length_c   1.000
_cell.angle_alpha   90.00
_cell.angle_beta   90.00
_cell.angle_gamma   90.00
#
_symmetry.space_group_name_H-M   'P 1'
#
loop_
_entity.id
_entity.type
_entity.pdbx_description
1 polymer ?
#
loop_
_entity_poly.entity_id
_entity_poly.type
_entity_poly.pdbx_seq_one_letter_code
_entity_poly.pdbx_strand_id
1 'polypeptide(L)'
;MPVPNTLAMLIAVRAAALTLDAIPVLAIAFTLQQTYQLLVGDVVATQYDSTTTLGTIKSILPYYFSIETAFLVYFYLQSKRLQAPVPPAPMSVGERGKIFYKVLDSTGTKFEEFFSGWFYWNSTKRQLTPSELHVIRRDNIRDWLAWSFFSVSSYAELESDPERVSELNGFIADMEMMKGTRFHPGKNLDISPVILNYNPIAAKPKPLILYAFIWSLEAFGLLLMTLLGFKRVTPIDRPYHHDSEATLNYWVYMPKSYSDKSTQSRQDDKLPIVFLHGIGCGLFPYVHFIYSIMSHMRFSRPVFVIEFPHVSMKLHDHAHVIGHSLGTTIACWLVKYSKYAASCVLLDPVTFMYLLPSLAFSFVHRKPGYNTDVTKADEYLLYWLCSRELYTANAITRHFRWHHSLIWPENLPKNHHVVVGKRDFLFDGTSVADYLAEHDVDYKLYDTAHAEFMLRPRITTEIVAKIAQVCNSADLEFALSNVAAKSVRGNVRKSVRRRRA
;
A
#
# COMPACT_ATOMS: atom_id res chain seq x y z
N MET A 1 -10.39 -2.78 -4.76
CA MET A 1 -11.74 -3.40 -4.86
C MET A 1 -12.08 -3.52 -6.32
N PRO A 2 -12.02 -4.73 -6.88
CA PRO A 2 -12.32 -4.92 -8.29
C PRO A 2 -13.81 -4.72 -8.56
N VAL A 3 -14.15 -3.78 -9.44
CA VAL A 3 -15.51 -3.56 -9.95
C VAL A 3 -15.48 -3.54 -11.48
N PRO A 4 -16.51 -4.05 -12.18
CA PRO A 4 -16.57 -4.00 -13.63
C PRO A 4 -16.53 -2.56 -14.16
N ASN A 5 -15.72 -2.31 -15.20
CA ASN A 5 -15.62 -1.00 -15.85
C ASN A 5 -16.68 -0.81 -16.93
N THR A 6 -17.95 -0.79 -16.52
CA THR A 6 -19.10 -0.47 -17.39
C THR A 6 -19.70 0.88 -17.00
N LEU A 7 -20.33 1.57 -17.96
CA LEU A 7 -21.03 2.83 -17.70
C LEU A 7 -22.12 2.65 -16.62
N ALA A 8 -22.86 1.54 -16.68
CA ALA A 8 -23.87 1.20 -15.68
C ALA A 8 -23.27 1.09 -14.27
N MET A 9 -22.11 0.43 -14.13
CA MET A 9 -21.42 0.32 -12.85
C MET A 9 -20.91 1.68 -12.36
N LEU A 10 -20.38 2.52 -13.26
CA LEU A 10 -19.97 3.88 -12.91
C LEU A 10 -21.15 4.71 -12.37
N ILE A 11 -22.30 4.65 -13.02
CA ILE A 11 -23.53 5.34 -12.58
C ILE A 11 -23.95 4.82 -11.20
N ALA A 12 -23.96 3.50 -11.01
CA ALA A 12 -24.34 2.88 -9.74
C ALA A 12 -23.40 3.30 -8.60
N VAL A 13 -22.08 3.26 -8.82
CA VAL A 13 -21.08 3.67 -7.82
C VAL A 13 -21.22 5.17 -7.50
N ARG A 14 -21.43 6.02 -8.50
CA ARG A 14 -21.65 7.47 -8.29
C ARG A 14 -22.94 7.75 -7.51
N ALA A 15 -24.03 7.07 -7.84
CA ALA A 15 -25.30 7.22 -7.14
C ALA A 15 -25.20 6.76 -5.67
N ALA A 16 -24.52 5.64 -5.41
CA ALA A 16 -24.26 5.16 -4.06
C ALA A 16 -23.38 6.15 -3.27
N ALA A 17 -22.29 6.63 -3.88
CA ALA A 17 -21.41 7.63 -3.27
C ALA A 17 -22.15 8.93 -2.94
N LEU A 18 -22.99 9.44 -3.85
CA LEU A 18 -23.78 10.65 -3.63
C LEU A 18 -24.80 10.46 -2.49
N THR A 19 -25.48 9.32 -2.46
CA THR A 19 -26.42 8.97 -1.39
C THR A 19 -25.72 8.95 -0.03
N LEU A 20 -24.54 8.34 0.05
CA LEU A 20 -23.76 8.27 1.28
C LEU A 20 -23.19 9.65 1.68
N ASP A 21 -22.71 10.44 0.73
CA ASP A 21 -22.19 11.80 0.99
C ASP A 21 -23.30 12.78 1.44
N ALA A 22 -24.57 12.50 1.15
CA ALA A 22 -25.70 13.30 1.61
C ALA A 22 -26.04 13.08 3.10
N ILE A 23 -25.75 11.89 3.65
CA ILE A 23 -26.14 11.52 5.02
C ILE A 23 -25.60 12.51 6.08
N PRO A 24 -24.30 12.88 6.10
CA PRO A 24 -23.80 13.80 7.12
C PRO A 24 -24.41 15.20 7.04
N VAL A 25 -24.73 15.67 5.82
CA VAL A 25 -25.37 16.98 5.60
C VAL A 25 -26.81 16.97 6.11
N LEU A 26 -27.56 15.92 5.78
CA LEU A 26 -28.93 15.72 6.26
C LEU A 26 -28.97 15.55 7.78
N ALA A 27 -27.99 14.85 8.36
CA ALA A 27 -27.88 14.67 9.80
C ALA A 27 -27.69 16.00 10.55
N ILE A 28 -26.84 16.92 10.04
CA ILE A 28 -26.69 18.26 10.61
C ILE A 28 -28.02 19.01 10.54
N ALA A 29 -28.63 19.08 9.35
CA ALA A 29 -29.86 19.84 9.14
C ALA A 29 -30.98 19.35 10.08
N PHE A 30 -31.12 18.04 10.21
CA PHE A 30 -32.06 17.42 11.13
C PHE A 30 -31.74 17.73 12.59
N THR A 31 -30.48 17.62 13.00
CA THR A 31 -30.07 17.86 14.40
C THR A 31 -30.26 19.33 14.79
N LEU A 32 -29.98 20.27 13.87
CA LEU A 32 -30.25 21.70 14.07
C LEU A 32 -31.75 21.98 14.19
N GLN A 33 -32.58 21.35 13.34
CA GLN A 33 -34.03 21.48 13.40
C GLN A 33 -34.59 20.97 14.75
N GLN A 34 -34.15 19.79 15.20
CA GLN A 34 -34.55 19.23 16.49
C GLN A 34 -34.12 20.13 17.65
N THR A 35 -32.89 20.65 17.62
CA THR A 35 -32.39 21.59 18.64
C THR A 35 -33.22 22.87 18.66
N TYR A 36 -33.58 23.42 17.50
CA TYR A 36 -34.44 24.58 17.40
C TYR A 36 -35.84 24.33 17.98
N GLN A 37 -36.47 23.19 17.64
CA GLN A 37 -37.78 22.80 18.19
C GLN A 37 -37.75 22.67 19.71
N LEU A 38 -36.67 22.09 20.26
CA LEU A 38 -36.44 22.01 21.70
C LEU A 38 -36.31 23.39 22.36
N LEU A 39 -35.60 24.33 21.71
CA LEU A 39 -35.40 25.68 22.23
C LEU A 39 -36.67 26.54 22.20
N VAL A 40 -37.53 26.36 21.20
CA VAL A 40 -38.78 27.12 21.03
C VAL A 40 -39.95 26.50 21.81
N GLY A 41 -39.78 25.28 22.37
CA GLY A 41 -40.81 24.58 23.12
C GLY A 41 -41.86 23.86 22.24
N ASP A 42 -41.64 23.82 20.92
CA ASP A 42 -42.50 23.15 19.93
C ASP A 42 -42.16 21.65 19.80
N VAL A 43 -42.02 20.95 20.94
CA VAL A 43 -41.71 19.52 20.95
C VAL A 43 -43.00 18.72 20.84
N VAL A 44 -43.40 18.39 19.61
CA VAL A 44 -44.47 17.40 19.40
C VAL A 44 -43.89 16.01 19.69
N ALA A 45 -44.29 15.40 20.80
CA ALA A 45 -43.96 14.01 21.12
C ALA A 45 -44.54 13.10 20.03
N THR A 46 -43.73 12.77 19.04
CA THR A 46 -44.15 11.95 17.91
C THR A 46 -44.13 10.50 18.38
N GLN A 47 -45.31 9.92 18.64
CA GLN A 47 -45.42 8.49 18.93
C GLN A 47 -45.24 7.71 17.62
N TYR A 48 -44.16 6.94 17.54
CA TYR A 48 -43.94 6.03 16.43
C TYR A 48 -44.47 4.65 16.79
N ASP A 49 -45.21 4.03 15.87
CA ASP A 49 -45.70 2.66 16.02
C ASP A 49 -44.56 1.65 15.88
N SER A 50 -44.03 1.17 17.01
CA SER A 50 -42.94 0.20 17.08
C SER A 50 -43.33 -1.21 16.61
N THR A 51 -44.61 -1.47 16.31
CA THR A 51 -45.05 -2.76 15.78
C THR A 51 -44.77 -2.91 14.28
N THR A 52 -44.51 -1.80 13.58
CA THR A 52 -44.13 -1.79 12.16
C THR A 52 -42.64 -1.54 11.98
N THR A 53 -42.02 -2.19 10.99
CA THR A 53 -40.62 -1.94 10.62
C THR A 53 -40.35 -0.45 10.34
N LEU A 54 -41.30 0.22 9.67
CA LEU A 54 -41.19 1.63 9.33
C LEU A 54 -41.25 2.52 10.59
N GLY A 55 -42.14 2.22 11.54
CA GLY A 55 -42.21 2.99 12.79
C GLY A 55 -40.98 2.78 13.66
N THR A 56 -40.44 1.56 13.73
CA THR A 56 -39.15 1.31 14.38
C THR A 56 -38.01 2.10 13.75
N ILE A 57 -37.89 2.11 12.41
CA ILE A 57 -36.87 2.93 11.72
C ILE A 57 -37.03 4.41 12.07
N LYS A 58 -38.27 4.93 12.02
CA LYS A 58 -38.56 6.34 12.36
C LYS A 58 -38.21 6.67 13.80
N SER A 59 -38.35 5.73 14.73
CA SER A 59 -37.98 5.93 16.14
C SER A 59 -36.48 6.00 16.38
N ILE A 60 -35.67 5.31 15.57
CA ILE A 60 -34.20 5.24 15.72
C ILE A 60 -33.50 6.38 14.96
N LEU A 61 -34.10 6.84 13.86
CA LEU A 61 -33.51 7.82 12.95
C LEU A 61 -33.02 9.12 13.63
N PRO A 62 -33.76 9.73 14.60
CA PRO A 62 -33.30 10.93 15.29
C PRO A 62 -32.01 10.72 16.08
N TYR A 63 -31.89 9.57 16.76
CA TYR A 63 -30.68 9.21 17.51
C TYR A 63 -29.51 8.98 16.55
N TYR A 64 -29.74 8.28 15.44
CA TYR A 64 -28.71 8.08 14.42
C TYR A 64 -28.20 9.42 13.88
N PHE A 65 -29.08 10.35 13.50
CA PHE A 65 -28.64 11.66 12.97
C PHE A 65 -27.92 12.53 14.01
N SER A 66 -28.28 12.42 15.29
CA SER A 66 -27.55 13.09 16.37
C SER A 66 -26.13 12.54 16.52
N ILE A 67 -25.98 11.21 16.50
CA ILE A 67 -24.69 10.53 16.57
C ILE A 67 -23.86 10.82 15.32
N GLU A 68 -24.46 10.80 14.13
CA GLU A 68 -23.84 11.12 12.85
C GLU A 68 -23.30 12.57 12.85
N THR A 69 -24.06 13.51 13.40
CA THR A 69 -23.61 14.91 13.55
C THR A 69 -22.41 15.01 14.49
N ALA A 70 -22.44 14.32 15.64
CA ALA A 70 -21.30 14.28 16.56
C ALA A 70 -20.06 13.62 15.91
N PHE A 71 -20.27 12.55 15.13
CA PHE A 71 -19.22 11.87 14.38
C PHE A 71 -18.62 12.79 13.30
N LEU A 72 -19.43 13.60 12.64
CA LEU A 72 -18.96 14.60 11.69
C LEU A 72 -18.11 15.70 12.36
N VAL A 73 -18.49 16.16 13.55
CA VAL A 73 -17.66 17.07 14.36
C VAL A 73 -16.33 16.41 14.70
N TYR A 74 -16.35 15.16 15.17
CA TYR A 74 -15.14 14.38 15.41
C TYR A 74 -14.25 14.29 14.16
N PHE A 75 -14.83 13.99 13.00
CA PHE A 75 -14.10 13.96 11.73
C PHE A 75 -13.38 15.29 11.46
N TYR A 76 -14.05 16.44 11.61
CA TYR A 76 -13.40 17.74 11.37
C TYR A 76 -12.30 18.06 12.37
N LEU A 77 -12.48 17.69 13.65
CA LEU A 77 -11.45 17.83 14.67
C LEU A 77 -10.22 16.97 14.35
N GLN A 78 -10.42 15.71 13.95
CA GLN A 78 -9.33 14.83 13.54
C GLN A 78 -8.67 15.30 12.24
N SER A 79 -9.46 15.73 11.25
CA SER A 79 -8.94 16.29 10.00
C SER A 79 -8.03 17.47 10.27
N LYS A 80 -8.46 18.42 11.13
CA LYS A 80 -7.63 19.55 11.54
C LYS A 80 -6.34 19.11 12.23
N ARG A 81 -6.41 18.16 13.18
CA ARG A 81 -5.24 17.62 13.89
C ARG A 81 -4.24 16.97 12.94
N LEU A 82 -4.73 16.17 12.00
CA LEU A 82 -3.92 15.38 11.08
C LEU A 82 -3.31 16.21 9.93
N GLN A 83 -3.73 17.47 9.74
CA GLN A 83 -3.11 18.36 8.74
C GLN A 83 -1.65 18.68 9.06
N ALA A 84 -1.19 18.56 10.30
CA ALA A 84 0.21 18.81 10.65
C ALA A 84 1.15 17.96 9.76
N PRO A 85 2.16 18.56 9.09
CA PRO A 85 3.08 17.82 8.25
C PRO A 85 3.97 16.90 9.07
N VAL A 86 4.35 15.77 8.48
CA VAL A 86 5.35 14.85 9.04
C VAL A 86 6.51 14.83 8.06
N PRO A 87 7.68 15.37 8.42
CA PRO A 87 8.84 15.36 7.55
C PRO A 87 9.23 13.93 7.14
N PRO A 88 9.71 13.71 5.91
CA PRO A 88 10.30 12.44 5.51
C PRO A 88 11.47 12.06 6.42
N ALA A 89 11.77 10.77 6.51
CA ALA A 89 12.97 10.32 7.22
C ALA A 89 14.22 10.98 6.59
N PRO A 90 15.16 11.50 7.39
CA PRO A 90 16.39 12.08 6.85
C PRO A 90 17.26 10.99 6.22
N MET A 91 17.94 11.32 5.13
CA MET A 91 18.94 10.47 4.48
C MET A 91 20.34 11.03 4.74
N SER A 92 21.35 10.18 4.90
CA SER A 92 22.74 10.61 4.93
C SER A 92 23.22 11.09 3.56
N VAL A 93 24.33 11.85 3.50
CA VAL A 93 24.92 12.33 2.24
C VAL A 93 25.19 11.16 1.27
N GLY A 94 25.78 10.07 1.77
CA GLY A 94 26.10 8.89 0.95
C GLY A 94 24.85 8.18 0.42
N GLU A 95 23.79 8.08 1.23
CA GLU A 95 22.51 7.52 0.78
C GLU A 95 21.83 8.39 -0.27
N ARG A 96 21.82 9.72 -0.07
CA ARG A 96 21.26 10.67 -1.03
C ARG A 96 21.92 10.53 -2.39
N GLY A 97 23.25 10.62 -2.45
CA GLY A 97 24.01 10.47 -3.69
C GLY A 97 23.75 9.12 -4.37
N LYS A 98 23.84 8.02 -3.61
CA LYS A 98 23.60 6.67 -4.13
C LYS A 98 22.21 6.52 -4.76
N ILE A 99 21.17 7.00 -4.08
CA ILE A 99 19.80 6.91 -4.58
C ILE A 99 19.60 7.86 -5.75
N PHE A 100 20.11 9.09 -5.68
CA PHE A 100 19.99 10.09 -6.73
C PHE A 100 20.54 9.61 -8.07
N TYR A 101 21.80 9.16 -8.11
CA TYR A 101 22.41 8.67 -9.35
C TYR A 101 21.71 7.42 -9.87
N LYS A 102 21.24 6.54 -8.98
CA LYS A 102 20.50 5.35 -9.38
C LYS A 102 19.14 5.69 -10.00
N VAL A 103 18.42 6.64 -9.43
CA VAL A 103 17.19 7.19 -10.00
C VAL A 103 17.47 7.76 -11.39
N LEU A 104 18.49 8.60 -11.51
CA LEU A 104 18.84 9.26 -12.76
C LEU A 104 19.27 8.27 -13.85
N ASP A 105 20.02 7.24 -13.49
CA ASP A 105 20.42 6.16 -14.39
C ASP A 105 19.19 5.36 -14.86
N SER A 106 18.31 4.99 -13.93
CA SER A 106 17.10 4.20 -14.21
C SER A 106 16.10 4.88 -15.15
N THR A 107 16.16 6.21 -15.32
CA THR A 107 15.28 6.88 -16.30
C THR A 107 15.68 6.58 -17.74
N GLY A 108 16.92 6.12 -17.99
CA GLY A 108 17.44 5.84 -19.33
C GLY A 108 17.17 6.98 -20.31
N THR A 109 16.59 6.63 -21.46
CA THR A 109 16.13 7.54 -22.54
C THR A 109 14.78 8.21 -22.26
N LYS A 110 14.03 7.72 -21.26
CA LYS A 110 12.70 8.25 -20.87
C LYS A 110 12.80 9.36 -19.82
N PHE A 111 13.93 10.05 -19.75
CA PHE A 111 14.17 11.09 -18.74
C PHE A 111 13.11 12.20 -18.77
N GLU A 112 12.77 12.73 -19.96
CA GLU A 112 11.80 13.82 -20.09
C GLU A 112 10.41 13.40 -19.62
N GLU A 113 9.99 12.18 -19.96
CA GLU A 113 8.71 11.61 -19.52
C GLU A 113 8.66 11.43 -18.00
N PHE A 114 9.72 10.84 -17.44
CA PHE A 114 9.84 10.65 -16.01
C PHE A 114 9.83 11.98 -15.26
N PHE A 115 10.62 12.96 -15.72
CA PHE A 115 10.83 14.19 -14.98
C PHE A 115 9.68 15.18 -15.13
N SER A 116 9.11 15.34 -16.34
CA SER A 116 7.94 16.19 -16.54
C SER A 116 6.74 15.74 -15.69
N GLY A 117 6.56 14.43 -15.52
CA GLY A 117 5.47 13.90 -14.69
C GLY A 117 5.53 14.35 -13.22
N TRP A 118 6.70 14.70 -12.70
CA TRP A 118 6.86 15.21 -11.33
C TRP A 118 6.35 16.64 -11.13
N PHE A 119 5.85 17.29 -12.18
CA PHE A 119 5.27 18.62 -12.14
C PHE A 119 3.86 18.62 -12.71
N TYR A 120 3.02 19.54 -12.24
CA TYR A 120 1.66 19.71 -12.75
C TYR A 120 1.24 21.18 -12.82
N TRP A 121 0.32 21.48 -13.74
CA TRP A 121 -0.27 22.80 -13.89
C TRP A 121 -1.20 23.14 -12.73
N ASN A 122 -1.04 24.32 -12.14
CA ASN A 122 -1.81 24.74 -10.97
C ASN A 122 -3.30 24.93 -11.27
N SER A 123 -3.61 25.45 -12.45
CA SER A 123 -4.98 25.74 -12.92
C SER A 123 -5.76 24.46 -13.25
N THR A 124 -5.16 23.55 -14.01
CA THR A 124 -5.83 22.35 -14.51
C THR A 124 -5.60 21.12 -13.67
N LYS A 125 -4.62 21.13 -12.75
CA LYS A 125 -4.15 19.93 -12.02
C LYS A 125 -3.85 18.76 -12.97
N ARG A 126 -3.21 19.05 -14.11
CA ARG A 126 -2.71 18.07 -15.08
C ARG A 126 -1.19 17.96 -14.97
N GLN A 127 -0.65 16.75 -14.96
CA GLN A 127 0.81 16.52 -15.03
C GLN A 127 1.37 17.02 -16.37
N LEU A 128 2.61 17.52 -16.36
CA LEU A 128 3.29 17.99 -17.57
C LEU A 128 3.62 16.81 -18.50
N THR A 129 3.61 17.06 -19.80
CA THR A 129 4.07 16.11 -20.82
C THR A 129 5.57 16.25 -21.10
N PRO A 130 6.22 15.28 -21.75
CA PRO A 130 7.63 15.41 -22.15
C PRO A 130 7.92 16.70 -22.93
N SER A 131 7.05 17.06 -23.87
CA SER A 131 7.14 18.29 -24.67
C SER A 131 7.08 19.58 -23.84
N GLU A 132 6.57 19.53 -22.61
CA GLU A 132 6.44 20.67 -21.69
C GLU A 132 7.63 20.75 -20.71
N LEU A 133 8.67 19.92 -20.84
CA LEU A 133 9.84 19.94 -19.94
C LEU A 133 10.47 21.34 -19.83
N HIS A 134 10.53 22.07 -20.95
CA HIS A 134 11.08 23.43 -21.04
C HIS A 134 10.40 24.47 -20.13
N VAL A 135 9.19 24.18 -19.66
CA VAL A 135 8.39 25.02 -18.75
C VAL A 135 8.95 24.95 -17.32
N ILE A 136 9.63 23.86 -16.96
CA ILE A 136 10.24 23.64 -15.65
C ILE A 136 11.51 24.47 -15.53
N ARG A 137 11.57 25.30 -14.49
CA ARG A 137 12.71 26.18 -14.21
C ARG A 137 13.55 25.64 -13.05
N ARG A 138 14.78 26.14 -12.94
CA ARG A 138 15.77 25.64 -11.98
C ARG A 138 15.24 25.67 -10.53
N ASP A 139 14.51 26.70 -10.13
CA ASP A 139 13.99 26.78 -8.76
C ASP A 139 12.81 25.82 -8.51
N ASN A 140 12.05 25.45 -9.54
CA ASN A 140 11.05 24.38 -9.41
C ASN A 140 11.72 23.03 -9.08
N ILE A 141 12.89 22.77 -9.68
CA ILE A 141 13.68 21.55 -9.44
C ILE A 141 14.29 21.55 -8.05
N ARG A 142 14.77 22.71 -7.59
CA ARG A 142 15.30 22.86 -6.23
C ARG A 142 14.25 22.47 -5.20
N ASP A 143 13.01 22.94 -5.35
CA ASP A 143 11.91 22.56 -4.45
C ASP A 143 11.61 21.05 -4.48
N TRP A 144 11.62 20.45 -5.68
CA TRP A 144 11.41 19.00 -5.81
C TRP A 144 12.54 18.17 -5.18
N LEU A 145 13.81 18.57 -5.38
CA LEU A 145 14.97 17.91 -4.77
C LEU A 145 14.99 18.09 -3.25
N ALA A 146 14.62 19.28 -2.77
CA ALA A 146 14.56 19.61 -1.35
C ALA A 146 13.62 18.65 -0.59
N TRP A 147 12.45 18.36 -1.16
CA TRP A 147 11.55 17.33 -0.62
C TRP A 147 12.08 15.91 -0.82
N SER A 148 12.45 15.56 -2.05
CA SER A 148 12.75 14.17 -2.42
C SER A 148 13.98 13.62 -1.71
N PHE A 149 15.05 14.42 -1.62
CA PHE A 149 16.36 13.99 -1.12
C PHE A 149 16.75 14.63 0.20
N PHE A 150 16.26 15.82 0.52
CA PHE A 150 16.69 16.57 1.70
C PHE A 150 15.64 16.61 2.83
N SER A 151 14.50 15.95 2.65
CA SER A 151 13.47 15.79 3.68
C SER A 151 12.90 17.11 4.24
N VAL A 152 12.99 18.20 3.49
CA VAL A 152 12.45 19.54 3.84
C VAL A 152 11.32 19.93 2.89
N SER A 153 10.54 20.97 3.21
CA SER A 153 9.36 21.32 2.39
C SER A 153 9.68 22.10 1.12
N SER A 154 10.78 22.86 1.10
CA SER A 154 11.18 23.71 -0.02
C SER A 154 12.66 24.04 0.03
N TYR A 155 13.18 24.61 -1.06
CA TYR A 155 14.56 25.06 -1.12
C TYR A 155 14.89 26.16 -0.08
N ALA A 156 13.91 27.00 0.28
CA ALA A 156 14.09 28.09 1.23
C ALA A 156 14.58 27.62 2.61
N GLU A 157 14.19 26.41 3.05
CA GLU A 157 14.68 25.84 4.30
C GLU A 157 16.17 25.45 4.25
N LEU A 158 16.69 25.17 3.06
CA LEU A 158 18.10 24.81 2.86
C LEU A 158 19.00 26.02 2.75
N GLU A 159 18.49 27.22 2.46
CA GLU A 159 19.30 28.43 2.22
C GLU A 159 20.20 28.80 3.41
N SER A 160 19.82 28.36 4.62
CA SER A 160 20.61 28.52 5.85
C SER A 160 21.81 27.57 5.97
N ASP A 161 21.90 26.54 5.11
CA ASP A 161 22.92 25.50 5.13
C ASP A 161 23.70 25.47 3.80
N PRO A 162 24.87 26.14 3.72
CA PRO A 162 25.66 26.24 2.50
C PRO A 162 26.12 24.88 1.93
N GLU A 163 26.39 23.90 2.79
CA GLU A 163 26.86 22.58 2.36
C GLU A 163 25.74 21.83 1.63
N ARG A 164 24.53 21.81 2.21
CA ARG A 164 23.37 21.17 1.59
C ARG A 164 22.93 21.88 0.32
N VAL A 165 23.03 23.21 0.28
CA VAL A 165 22.79 24.00 -0.94
C VAL A 165 23.80 23.64 -2.03
N SER A 166 25.07 23.50 -1.68
CA SER A 166 26.11 23.09 -2.63
C SER A 166 25.84 21.69 -3.18
N GLU A 167 25.51 20.72 -2.32
CA GLU A 167 25.15 19.35 -2.72
C GLU A 167 23.95 19.32 -3.66
N LEU A 168 22.86 20.03 -3.32
CA LEU A 168 21.65 20.09 -4.14
C LEU A 168 21.92 20.73 -5.51
N ASN A 169 22.70 21.81 -5.55
CA ASN A 169 23.10 22.44 -6.82
C ASN A 169 24.01 21.51 -7.65
N GLY A 170 24.84 20.69 -6.99
CA GLY A 170 25.61 19.62 -7.63
C GLY A 170 24.71 18.59 -8.31
N PHE A 171 23.66 18.12 -7.64
CA PHE A 171 22.68 17.21 -8.25
C PHE A 171 22.02 17.80 -9.50
N ILE A 172 21.69 19.10 -9.49
CA ILE A 172 21.14 19.76 -10.69
C ILE A 172 22.18 19.77 -11.82
N ALA A 173 23.43 20.14 -11.53
CA ALA A 173 24.49 20.18 -12.54
C ALA A 173 24.78 18.79 -13.14
N ASP A 174 24.80 17.75 -12.31
CA ASP A 174 24.99 16.37 -12.75
C ASP A 174 23.81 15.89 -13.60
N MET A 175 22.58 16.25 -13.21
CA MET A 175 21.37 15.95 -14.01
C MET A 175 21.44 16.60 -15.39
N GLU A 176 21.77 17.88 -15.45
CA GLU A 176 21.95 18.64 -16.70
C GLU A 176 23.06 18.05 -17.58
N MET A 177 24.17 17.61 -16.97
CA MET A 177 25.28 16.99 -17.67
C MET A 177 24.92 15.60 -18.21
N MET A 178 24.44 14.70 -17.35
CA MET A 178 24.19 13.30 -17.71
C MET A 178 23.03 13.13 -18.71
N LYS A 179 22.03 14.02 -18.67
CA LYS A 179 20.86 13.95 -19.54
C LYS A 179 20.90 14.93 -20.71
N GLY A 180 21.98 15.71 -20.83
CA GLY A 180 22.14 16.68 -21.92
C GLY A 180 21.05 17.76 -21.92
N THR A 181 20.50 18.09 -20.75
CA THR A 181 19.44 19.10 -20.59
C THR A 181 19.97 20.37 -19.93
N ARG A 182 19.22 21.46 -20.05
CA ARG A 182 19.51 22.74 -19.37
C ARG A 182 18.22 23.35 -18.86
N PHE A 183 18.21 23.69 -17.58
CA PHE A 183 17.07 24.30 -16.94
C PHE A 183 17.25 25.81 -16.87
N HIS A 184 16.31 26.54 -17.44
CA HIS A 184 16.38 27.99 -17.42
C HIS A 184 16.28 28.54 -15.98
N PRO A 185 16.97 29.64 -15.67
CA PRO A 185 16.90 30.28 -14.36
C PRO A 185 15.48 30.71 -13.97
N GLY A 186 15.28 30.86 -12.65
CA GLY A 186 14.05 31.35 -12.03
C GLY A 186 13.09 30.25 -11.60
N LYS A 187 11.87 30.67 -11.26
CA LYS A 187 10.75 29.83 -10.84
C LYS A 187 9.55 30.09 -11.73
N ASN A 188 8.96 29.04 -12.27
CA ASN A 188 7.65 29.13 -12.90
C ASN A 188 6.56 28.93 -11.83
N LEU A 189 5.68 29.93 -11.68
CA LEU A 189 4.61 29.94 -10.68
C LEU A 189 3.31 29.26 -11.15
N ASP A 190 3.18 28.98 -12.46
CA ASP A 190 2.00 28.32 -13.02
C ASP A 190 2.01 26.80 -12.81
N ILE A 191 3.16 26.26 -12.41
CA ILE A 191 3.37 24.84 -12.15
C ILE A 191 3.80 24.60 -10.69
N SER A 192 3.51 23.41 -10.19
CA SER A 192 4.01 22.96 -8.88
C SER A 192 4.62 21.57 -8.99
N PRO A 193 5.66 21.26 -8.19
CA PRO A 193 6.16 19.90 -8.04
C PRO A 193 5.14 19.03 -7.28
N VAL A 194 5.15 17.73 -7.57
CA VAL A 194 4.40 16.73 -6.81
C VAL A 194 5.16 16.43 -5.51
N ILE A 195 4.71 17.05 -4.41
CA ILE A 195 5.31 16.91 -3.06
C ILE A 195 4.26 16.33 -2.11
N LEU A 196 4.44 15.09 -1.65
CA LEU A 196 3.37 14.38 -0.94
C LEU A 196 3.28 14.79 0.54
N ASN A 197 4.38 14.76 1.30
CA ASN A 197 4.41 14.93 2.76
C ASN A 197 3.80 16.25 3.26
N TYR A 198 3.88 17.29 2.43
CA TYR A 198 3.47 18.65 2.76
C TYR A 198 2.14 19.06 2.09
N ASN A 199 1.55 18.19 1.26
CA ASN A 199 0.25 18.48 0.66
C ASN A 199 -0.87 18.53 1.72
N PRO A 200 -1.91 19.35 1.51
CA PRO A 200 -3.13 19.27 2.31
C PRO A 200 -3.75 17.87 2.21
N ILE A 201 -4.16 17.31 3.36
CA ILE A 201 -4.92 16.06 3.37
C ILE A 201 -6.34 16.39 2.92
N ALA A 202 -6.64 16.11 1.66
CA ALA A 202 -7.95 16.42 1.07
C ALA A 202 -8.96 15.28 1.34
N ALA A 203 -9.16 14.93 2.61
CA ALA A 203 -10.15 13.95 3.05
C ALA A 203 -11.58 14.51 2.99
N LYS A 204 -12.56 13.63 2.79
CA LYS A 204 -13.99 13.95 2.84
C LYS A 204 -14.69 13.12 3.92
N PRO A 205 -15.66 13.69 4.66
CA PRO A 205 -16.39 12.94 5.66
C PRO A 205 -17.14 11.78 4.99
N LYS A 206 -17.12 10.63 5.64
CA LYS A 206 -17.91 9.45 5.27
C LYS A 206 -18.91 9.19 6.38
N PRO A 207 -20.14 8.74 6.05
CA PRO A 207 -21.14 8.55 7.08
C PRO A 207 -20.75 7.40 8.02
N LEU A 208 -21.19 7.47 9.27
CA LEU A 208 -20.85 6.47 10.29
C LEU A 208 -21.27 5.06 9.86
N ILE A 209 -22.41 4.93 9.16
CA ILE A 209 -22.90 3.65 8.65
C ILE A 209 -21.91 2.97 7.69
N LEU A 210 -21.11 3.74 6.93
CA LEU A 210 -20.07 3.18 6.07
C LEU A 210 -18.96 2.54 6.89
N TYR A 211 -18.52 3.20 7.96
CA TYR A 211 -17.53 2.65 8.88
C TYR A 211 -18.05 1.41 9.60
N ALA A 212 -19.31 1.43 10.04
CA ALA A 212 -19.96 0.26 10.63
C ALA A 212 -20.04 -0.92 9.65
N PHE A 213 -20.36 -0.66 8.38
CA PHE A 213 -20.36 -1.67 7.32
C PHE A 213 -18.96 -2.25 7.08
N ILE A 214 -17.93 -1.41 6.93
CA ILE A 214 -16.54 -1.86 6.75
C ILE A 214 -16.10 -2.70 7.94
N TRP A 215 -16.39 -2.27 9.17
CA TRP A 215 -16.10 -3.01 10.39
C TRP A 215 -16.83 -4.37 10.43
N SER A 216 -18.07 -4.43 9.96
CA SER A 216 -18.82 -5.70 9.87
C SER A 216 -18.22 -6.67 8.84
N LEU A 217 -17.76 -6.17 7.68
CA LEU A 217 -17.07 -6.98 6.69
C LEU A 217 -15.75 -7.51 7.23
N GLU A 218 -15.00 -6.67 7.93
CA GLU A 218 -13.77 -7.07 8.60
C GLU A 218 -14.06 -8.16 9.63
N ALA A 219 -15.00 -7.94 10.55
CA ALA A 219 -15.40 -8.92 11.56
C ALA A 219 -15.82 -10.26 10.93
N PHE A 220 -16.56 -10.21 9.82
CA PHE A 220 -16.94 -11.41 9.08
C PHE A 220 -15.72 -12.10 8.44
N GLY A 221 -14.79 -11.35 7.86
CA GLY A 221 -13.51 -11.88 7.38
C GLY A 221 -12.71 -12.57 8.48
N LEU A 222 -12.61 -11.97 9.67
CA LEU A 222 -11.93 -12.55 10.83
C LEU A 222 -12.63 -13.82 11.34
N LEU A 223 -13.96 -13.85 11.32
CA LEU A 223 -14.73 -15.07 11.61
C LEU A 223 -14.40 -16.17 10.61
N LEU A 224 -14.40 -15.88 9.30
CA LEU A 224 -14.04 -16.85 8.28
C LEU A 224 -12.61 -17.36 8.46
N MET A 225 -11.65 -16.49 8.77
CA MET A 225 -10.27 -16.90 9.08
C MET A 225 -10.22 -17.88 10.26
N THR A 226 -11.00 -17.61 11.31
CA THR A 226 -11.13 -18.52 12.47
C THR A 226 -11.71 -19.87 12.07
N LEU A 227 -12.77 -19.87 11.25
CA LEU A 227 -13.40 -21.09 10.73
C LEU A 227 -12.47 -21.90 9.82
N LEU A 228 -11.55 -21.24 9.12
CA LEU A 228 -10.48 -21.86 8.33
C LEU A 228 -9.33 -22.42 9.20
N GLY A 229 -9.42 -22.30 10.52
CA GLY A 229 -8.45 -22.85 11.47
C GLY A 229 -7.28 -21.92 11.78
N PHE A 230 -7.35 -20.64 11.39
CA PHE A 230 -6.37 -19.67 11.85
C PHE A 230 -6.65 -19.25 13.30
N LYS A 231 -5.58 -18.94 14.03
CA LYS A 231 -5.64 -18.30 15.34
C LYS A 231 -5.08 -16.89 15.23
N ARG A 232 -5.80 -15.91 15.75
CA ARG A 232 -5.31 -14.53 15.89
C ARG A 232 -4.36 -14.47 17.07
N VAL A 233 -3.18 -13.87 16.87
CA VAL A 233 -2.19 -13.62 17.91
C VAL A 233 -2.05 -12.12 18.07
N THR A 234 -2.33 -11.64 19.28
CA THR A 234 -2.13 -10.24 19.67
C THR A 234 -0.82 -10.10 20.46
N PRO A 235 -0.34 -8.88 20.73
CA PRO A 235 0.84 -8.65 21.57
C PRO A 235 0.79 -9.34 22.94
N ILE A 236 -0.41 -9.46 23.53
CA ILE A 236 -0.62 -10.04 24.87
C ILE A 236 -0.42 -11.57 24.86
N ASP A 237 -0.71 -12.24 23.75
CA ASP A 237 -0.65 -13.70 23.65
C ASP A 237 0.77 -14.24 23.42
N ARG A 238 1.80 -13.37 23.44
CA ARG A 238 3.16 -13.70 23.03
C ARG A 238 3.99 -14.21 24.20
N PRO A 239 4.72 -15.34 24.05
CA PRO A 239 5.53 -15.92 25.13
C PRO A 239 6.83 -15.15 25.45
N TYR A 240 7.18 -14.10 24.69
CA TYR A 240 8.37 -13.28 24.93
C TYR A 240 7.94 -11.81 25.02
N HIS A 241 7.94 -11.26 26.23
CA HIS A 241 7.55 -9.87 26.53
C HIS A 241 8.71 -8.87 26.38
N HIS A 242 9.80 -9.23 25.71
CA HIS A 242 11.04 -8.43 25.73
C HIS A 242 10.97 -7.12 24.94
N ASP A 243 9.97 -6.93 24.06
CA ASP A 243 9.71 -5.66 23.38
C ASP A 243 8.29 -5.19 23.68
N SER A 244 8.15 -4.34 24.70
CA SER A 244 6.90 -3.65 25.07
C SER A 244 6.37 -2.71 23.97
N GLU A 245 7.11 -2.53 22.87
CA GLU A 245 6.76 -1.65 21.75
C GLU A 245 6.12 -2.38 20.56
N ALA A 246 6.04 -3.72 20.58
CA ALA A 246 5.56 -4.50 19.46
C ALA A 246 4.02 -4.66 19.45
N THR A 247 3.31 -3.86 18.63
CA THR A 247 1.83 -3.78 18.59
C THR A 247 1.13 -4.59 17.47
N LEU A 248 1.88 -5.35 16.66
CA LEU A 248 1.34 -6.01 15.46
C LEU A 248 0.40 -7.18 15.77
N ASN A 249 -0.74 -7.25 15.09
CA ASN A 249 -1.60 -8.43 15.11
C ASN A 249 -1.32 -9.32 13.89
N TYR A 250 -1.45 -10.63 14.04
CA TYR A 250 -1.37 -11.54 12.89
C TYR A 250 -2.24 -12.77 13.10
N TRP A 251 -2.61 -13.41 11.99
CA TRP A 251 -3.27 -14.71 11.97
C TRP A 251 -2.29 -15.80 11.61
N VAL A 252 -2.31 -16.89 12.35
CA VAL A 252 -1.47 -18.05 12.07
C VAL A 252 -2.32 -19.30 11.86
N TYR A 253 -2.09 -19.98 10.74
CA TYR A 253 -2.53 -21.34 10.49
C TYR A 253 -1.35 -22.29 10.70
N MET A 254 -1.54 -23.31 11.55
CA MET A 254 -0.55 -24.36 11.78
C MET A 254 -1.14 -25.70 11.35
N PRO A 255 -0.53 -26.41 10.37
CA PRO A 255 -0.93 -27.77 10.04
C PRO A 255 -0.77 -28.70 11.25
N LYS A 256 -1.63 -29.72 11.37
CA LYS A 256 -1.55 -30.70 12.47
C LYS A 256 -0.17 -31.37 12.56
N SER A 257 0.48 -31.62 11.41
CA SER A 257 1.83 -32.20 11.34
C SER A 257 2.92 -31.34 12.00
N TYR A 258 2.73 -30.02 12.08
CA TYR A 258 3.65 -29.07 12.74
C TYR A 258 3.38 -28.92 14.25
N SER A 259 2.22 -29.38 14.73
CA SER A 259 1.83 -29.28 16.14
C SER A 259 2.29 -30.47 16.99
N ASP A 260 2.64 -31.58 16.36
CA ASP A 260 3.02 -32.83 17.04
C ASP A 260 4.54 -32.94 17.17
N LYS A 261 5.06 -32.81 18.40
CA LYS A 261 6.52 -32.82 18.68
C LYS A 261 7.15 -34.20 18.42
N SER A 262 6.35 -35.26 18.30
CA SER A 262 6.80 -36.64 18.11
C SER A 262 7.25 -36.96 16.68
N THR A 263 6.85 -36.15 15.68
CA THR A 263 7.12 -36.36 14.24
C THR A 263 8.16 -35.43 13.64
N GLN A 264 8.86 -34.64 14.46
CA GLN A 264 9.86 -33.62 14.06
C GLN A 264 11.07 -34.11 13.23
N SER A 265 11.16 -35.41 12.93
CA SER A 265 12.39 -35.97 12.33
C SER A 265 12.40 -36.11 10.80
N ARG A 266 11.30 -35.91 10.05
CA ARG A 266 11.36 -36.14 8.57
C ARG A 266 10.44 -35.30 7.67
N GLN A 267 9.52 -34.48 8.19
CA GLN A 267 8.47 -33.82 7.39
C GLN A 267 8.46 -32.29 7.48
N ASP A 268 9.53 -31.71 8.03
CA ASP A 268 9.70 -30.29 8.41
C ASP A 268 10.46 -29.42 7.37
N ASP A 269 10.55 -29.86 6.11
CA ASP A 269 11.36 -29.16 5.09
C ASP A 269 10.61 -28.04 4.34
N LYS A 270 9.32 -27.79 4.63
CA LYS A 270 8.52 -26.80 3.89
C LYS A 270 8.47 -25.47 4.63
N LEU A 271 8.95 -24.42 3.99
CA LEU A 271 9.00 -23.10 4.60
C LEU A 271 7.59 -22.50 4.80
N PRO A 272 7.39 -21.69 5.86
CA PRO A 272 6.15 -20.98 6.09
C PRO A 272 5.87 -19.92 5.01
N ILE A 273 4.59 -19.62 4.80
CA ILE A 273 4.15 -18.48 3.97
C ILE A 273 3.85 -17.28 4.86
N VAL A 274 4.32 -16.11 4.46
CA VAL A 274 3.92 -14.82 5.01
C VAL A 274 3.15 -14.04 3.94
N PHE A 275 1.86 -13.81 4.19
CA PHE A 275 0.97 -13.06 3.31
C PHE A 275 0.74 -11.63 3.83
N LEU A 276 0.94 -10.66 2.94
CA LEU A 276 0.90 -9.22 3.20
C LEU A 276 -0.20 -8.59 2.34
N HIS A 277 -1.35 -8.29 2.96
CA HIS A 277 -2.51 -7.71 2.28
C HIS A 277 -2.33 -6.21 1.90
N GLY A 278 -3.14 -5.71 0.97
CA GLY A 278 -3.16 -4.28 0.59
C GLY A 278 -4.20 -3.46 1.36
N ILE A 279 -4.36 -2.17 0.98
CA ILE A 279 -5.44 -1.30 1.48
C ILE A 279 -6.81 -1.88 1.07
N GLY A 280 -7.78 -1.86 1.98
CA GLY A 280 -9.15 -2.29 1.73
C GLY A 280 -9.95 -2.48 3.02
N CYS A 281 -11.05 -3.24 2.95
CA CYS A 281 -11.89 -3.61 4.09
C CYS A 281 -11.33 -4.79 4.90
N GLY A 282 -10.06 -4.68 5.32
CA GLY A 282 -9.37 -5.72 6.10
C GLY A 282 -9.06 -6.99 5.29
N LEU A 283 -9.09 -8.15 5.96
CA LEU A 283 -8.76 -9.46 5.36
C LEU A 283 -9.89 -10.05 4.50
N PHE A 284 -11.12 -9.54 4.61
CA PHE A 284 -12.28 -10.11 3.93
C PHE A 284 -12.09 -10.33 2.41
N PRO A 285 -11.57 -9.37 1.62
CA PRO A 285 -11.34 -9.56 0.18
C PRO A 285 -10.34 -10.68 -0.15
N TYR A 286 -9.49 -11.04 0.83
CA TYR A 286 -8.39 -11.97 0.65
C TYR A 286 -8.71 -13.38 1.13
N VAL A 287 -9.80 -13.59 1.87
CA VAL A 287 -10.14 -14.91 2.45
C VAL A 287 -10.17 -16.00 1.38
N HIS A 288 -10.87 -15.75 0.27
CA HIS A 288 -10.93 -16.72 -0.84
C HIS A 288 -9.56 -16.96 -1.47
N PHE A 289 -8.75 -15.92 -1.66
CA PHE A 289 -7.43 -16.02 -2.26
C PHE A 289 -6.45 -16.79 -1.34
N ILE A 290 -6.45 -16.50 -0.05
CA ILE A 290 -5.67 -17.21 0.97
C ILE A 290 -6.08 -18.68 1.04
N TYR A 291 -7.39 -18.96 1.08
CA TYR A 291 -7.90 -20.33 1.01
C TYR A 291 -7.46 -21.05 -0.28
N SER A 292 -7.47 -20.35 -1.41
CA SER A 292 -7.00 -20.90 -2.69
C SER A 292 -5.52 -21.27 -2.62
N ILE A 293 -4.68 -20.41 -2.04
CA ILE A 293 -3.26 -20.71 -1.81
C ILE A 293 -3.10 -21.96 -0.93
N MET A 294 -3.80 -21.98 0.22
CA MET A 294 -3.69 -23.09 1.17
C MET A 294 -4.16 -24.42 0.57
N SER A 295 -5.29 -24.42 -0.13
CA SER A 295 -5.85 -25.61 -0.76
C SER A 295 -4.96 -26.18 -1.87
N HIS A 296 -4.39 -25.33 -2.74
CA HIS A 296 -3.42 -25.76 -3.75
C HIS A 296 -2.15 -26.35 -3.13
N MET A 297 -1.74 -25.85 -1.97
CA MET A 297 -0.62 -26.38 -1.19
C MET A 297 -1.03 -27.46 -0.18
N ARG A 298 -2.27 -27.98 -0.29
CA ARG A 298 -2.85 -29.05 0.54
C ARG A 298 -2.72 -28.80 2.04
N PHE A 299 -2.80 -27.53 2.46
CA PHE A 299 -2.71 -27.12 3.87
C PHE A 299 -1.44 -27.66 4.58
N SER A 300 -0.36 -27.87 3.83
CA SER A 300 0.80 -28.65 4.29
C SER A 300 1.91 -27.81 4.95
N ARG A 301 1.72 -26.50 5.09
CA ARG A 301 2.73 -25.58 5.62
C ARG A 301 2.09 -24.50 6.51
N PRO A 302 2.83 -23.95 7.49
CA PRO A 302 2.36 -22.82 8.26
C PRO A 302 2.09 -21.59 7.37
N VAL A 303 1.02 -20.86 7.67
CA VAL A 303 0.66 -19.62 6.96
C VAL A 303 0.43 -18.51 7.97
N PHE A 304 1.17 -17.41 7.82
CA PHE A 304 1.06 -16.20 8.60
C PHE A 304 0.43 -15.11 7.73
N VAL A 305 -0.65 -14.51 8.20
CA VAL A 305 -1.32 -13.37 7.56
C VAL A 305 -1.20 -12.18 8.49
N ILE A 306 -0.43 -11.18 8.08
CA ILE A 306 -0.14 -10.02 8.91
C ILE A 306 -1.27 -9.01 8.79
N GLU A 307 -1.85 -8.59 9.92
CA GLU A 307 -2.71 -7.42 9.99
C GLU A 307 -1.82 -6.18 10.16
N PHE A 308 -2.00 -5.13 9.36
CA PHE A 308 -1.15 -3.93 9.44
C PHE A 308 -1.70 -2.89 10.44
N PRO A 309 -1.10 -2.78 11.64
CA PRO A 309 -0.95 -1.45 12.25
C PRO A 309 0.43 -1.13 12.90
N HIS A 310 1.55 -1.72 12.42
CA HIS A 310 2.99 -1.46 12.76
C HIS A 310 3.69 -2.58 13.59
N VAL A 311 4.96 -2.90 13.23
CA VAL A 311 5.56 -4.26 13.04
C VAL A 311 6.25 -4.89 14.27
N SER A 312 6.16 -6.22 14.44
CA SER A 312 7.28 -7.10 14.87
C SER A 312 6.95 -8.58 14.58
N MET A 313 7.93 -9.31 14.02
CA MET A 313 7.81 -10.62 13.40
C MET A 313 8.51 -11.70 14.22
N LYS A 314 7.81 -12.79 14.56
CA LYS A 314 8.46 -14.04 14.92
C LYS A 314 8.61 -14.90 13.67
N LEU A 315 9.78 -14.82 13.04
CA LEU A 315 10.12 -15.60 11.87
C LEU A 315 10.78 -16.92 12.28
N HIS A 316 10.43 -17.99 11.55
CA HIS A 316 11.34 -19.12 11.40
C HIS A 316 12.53 -18.69 10.53
N ASP A 317 13.63 -19.43 10.55
CA ASP A 317 14.88 -19.02 9.87
C ASP A 317 14.67 -18.57 8.42
N HIS A 318 13.68 -19.08 7.67
CA HIS A 318 13.34 -18.55 6.34
C HIS A 318 11.82 -18.62 6.08
N ALA A 319 11.31 -17.81 5.15
CA ALA A 319 9.90 -17.76 4.75
C ALA A 319 9.69 -17.35 3.28
N HIS A 320 8.57 -17.77 2.70
CA HIS A 320 8.09 -17.26 1.41
C HIS A 320 7.25 -16.01 1.64
N VAL A 321 7.56 -14.92 0.93
CA VAL A 321 6.87 -13.63 1.10
C VAL A 321 5.93 -13.38 -0.08
N ILE A 322 4.66 -13.08 0.20
CA ILE A 322 3.67 -12.73 -0.83
C ILE A 322 3.05 -11.39 -0.46
N GLY A 323 3.19 -10.39 -1.34
CA GLY A 323 2.61 -9.05 -1.14
C GLY A 323 1.69 -8.65 -2.28
N HIS A 324 0.58 -7.99 -1.96
CA HIS A 324 -0.34 -7.40 -2.94
C HIS A 324 -0.48 -5.90 -2.75
N SER A 325 -0.44 -5.13 -3.85
CA SER A 325 -0.68 -3.66 -3.83
C SER A 325 0.20 -2.99 -2.77
N LEU A 326 -0.34 -2.17 -1.87
CA LEU A 326 0.44 -1.53 -0.79
C LEU A 326 1.20 -2.53 0.10
N GLY A 327 0.71 -3.77 0.28
CA GLY A 327 1.39 -4.82 1.04
C GLY A 327 2.76 -5.20 0.48
N THR A 328 3.00 -4.94 -0.81
CA THR A 328 4.34 -5.10 -1.42
C THR A 328 5.38 -4.22 -0.74
N THR A 329 5.02 -3.06 -0.19
CA THR A 329 5.93 -2.18 0.57
C THR A 329 6.64 -2.91 1.70
N ILE A 330 5.88 -3.70 2.46
CA ILE A 330 6.44 -4.49 3.56
C ILE A 330 7.22 -5.66 3.00
N ALA A 331 6.75 -6.30 1.92
CA ALA A 331 7.50 -7.35 1.24
C ALA A 331 8.88 -6.84 0.81
N CYS A 332 8.96 -5.62 0.29
CA CYS A 332 10.19 -4.92 -0.05
C CYS A 332 11.11 -4.75 1.17
N TRP A 333 10.59 -4.32 2.31
CA TRP A 333 11.39 -4.20 3.53
C TRP A 333 11.90 -5.56 4.03
N LEU A 334 11.07 -6.61 3.96
CA LEU A 334 11.49 -7.97 4.31
C LEU A 334 12.60 -8.45 3.38
N VAL A 335 12.45 -8.26 2.07
CA VAL A 335 13.47 -8.67 1.10
C VAL A 335 14.78 -7.90 1.28
N LYS A 336 14.72 -6.58 1.51
CA LYS A 336 15.92 -5.74 1.63
C LYS A 336 16.66 -5.90 2.95
N TYR A 337 15.93 -6.04 4.06
CA TYR A 337 16.50 -5.92 5.40
C TYR A 337 16.44 -7.21 6.21
N SER A 338 15.78 -8.26 5.72
CA SER A 338 15.76 -9.58 6.36
C SER A 338 16.47 -10.61 5.49
N LYS A 339 17.42 -11.34 6.08
CA LYS A 339 18.08 -12.50 5.45
C LYS A 339 17.16 -13.72 5.32
N TYR A 340 15.91 -13.60 5.78
CA TYR A 340 14.98 -14.71 5.96
C TYR A 340 13.96 -14.85 4.81
N ALA A 341 13.97 -13.98 3.80
CA ALA A 341 13.11 -14.15 2.63
C ALA A 341 13.71 -15.20 1.67
N ALA A 342 13.14 -16.41 1.63
CA ALA A 342 13.57 -17.47 0.72
C ALA A 342 13.05 -17.29 -0.71
N SER A 343 11.83 -16.76 -0.84
CA SER A 343 11.23 -16.38 -2.11
C SER A 343 10.30 -15.18 -1.96
N CYS A 344 9.97 -14.54 -3.07
CA CYS A 344 9.08 -13.39 -3.09
C CYS A 344 8.13 -13.41 -4.29
N VAL A 345 6.81 -13.31 -4.05
CA VAL A 345 5.82 -13.06 -5.10
C VAL A 345 5.13 -11.73 -4.86
N LEU A 346 5.21 -10.83 -5.85
CA LEU A 346 4.62 -9.50 -5.79
C LEU A 346 3.44 -9.40 -6.76
N LEU A 347 2.25 -9.03 -6.27
CA LEU A 347 1.00 -8.94 -7.04
C LEU A 347 0.58 -7.48 -7.16
N ASP A 348 0.44 -6.97 -8.38
CA ASP A 348 0.20 -5.55 -8.68
C ASP A 348 1.09 -4.61 -7.84
N PRO A 349 2.43 -4.74 -7.96
CA PRO A 349 3.37 -4.11 -7.05
C PRO A 349 3.45 -2.59 -7.18
N VAL A 350 3.25 -1.89 -6.07
CA VAL A 350 3.58 -0.46 -5.98
C VAL A 350 5.08 -0.22 -5.69
N THR A 351 5.81 -1.25 -5.27
CA THR A 351 7.21 -1.15 -4.82
C THR A 351 8.22 -0.80 -5.90
N PHE A 352 7.96 -1.13 -7.16
CA PHE A 352 8.79 -0.66 -8.28
C PHE A 352 8.45 0.78 -8.68
N MET A 353 7.37 1.32 -8.11
CA MET A 353 6.63 2.44 -8.69
C MET A 353 6.54 3.63 -7.76
N TYR A 354 7.07 3.52 -6.54
CA TYR A 354 7.16 4.62 -5.57
C TYR A 354 7.92 5.84 -6.11
N LEU A 355 8.81 5.62 -7.07
CA LEU A 355 9.56 6.64 -7.78
C LEU A 355 8.82 7.19 -9.01
N LEU A 356 7.73 6.57 -9.45
CA LEU A 356 7.01 7.01 -10.63
C LEU A 356 6.06 8.17 -10.29
N PRO A 357 6.13 9.27 -11.04
CA PRO A 357 5.29 10.43 -10.78
C PRO A 357 3.81 10.12 -10.94
N SER A 358 3.44 9.22 -11.86
CA SER A 358 2.06 8.82 -12.10
C SER A 358 1.42 8.19 -10.88
N LEU A 359 2.15 7.35 -10.13
CA LEU A 359 1.65 6.75 -8.88
C LEU A 359 1.49 7.80 -7.78
N ALA A 360 2.54 8.60 -7.54
CA ALA A 360 2.56 9.66 -6.53
C ALA A 360 1.41 10.67 -6.78
N PHE A 361 1.24 11.08 -8.03
CA PHE A 361 0.20 12.02 -8.44
C PHE A 361 -1.20 11.41 -8.37
N SER A 362 -1.37 10.18 -8.86
CA SER A 362 -2.70 9.55 -8.99
C SER A 362 -3.40 9.35 -7.65
N PHE A 363 -2.66 9.01 -6.60
CA PHE A 363 -3.29 8.81 -5.29
C PHE A 363 -3.70 10.12 -4.61
N VAL A 364 -2.88 11.17 -4.71
CA VAL A 364 -3.09 12.41 -3.94
C VAL A 364 -3.90 13.45 -4.71
N HIS A 365 -3.63 13.63 -6.00
CA HIS A 365 -4.15 14.74 -6.78
C HIS A 365 -5.18 14.36 -7.84
N ARG A 366 -5.12 13.14 -8.38
CA ARG A 366 -6.01 12.76 -9.49
C ARG A 366 -7.46 12.67 -9.03
N LYS A 367 -8.31 13.46 -9.69
CA LYS A 367 -9.76 13.28 -9.66
C LYS A 367 -10.13 12.24 -10.73
N PRO A 368 -11.21 11.46 -10.52
CA PRO A 368 -11.63 10.48 -11.50
C PRO A 368 -11.84 11.10 -12.88
N GLY A 369 -11.23 10.52 -13.92
CA GLY A 369 -11.27 11.02 -15.29
C GLY A 369 -10.18 12.03 -15.67
N TYR A 370 -9.29 12.40 -14.76
CA TYR A 370 -8.11 13.21 -15.12
C TYR A 370 -7.06 12.30 -15.76
N ASN A 371 -6.45 12.76 -16.87
CA ASN A 371 -5.45 12.03 -17.67
C ASN A 371 -5.93 10.71 -18.30
N THR A 372 -7.25 10.51 -18.42
CA THR A 372 -7.86 9.36 -19.13
C THR A 372 -9.04 9.82 -19.95
N ASP A 373 -9.28 9.18 -21.11
CA ASP A 373 -10.38 9.55 -22.01
C ASP A 373 -11.77 9.41 -21.37
N VAL A 374 -11.94 8.47 -20.43
CA VAL A 374 -13.21 8.19 -19.76
C VAL A 374 -12.97 7.83 -18.30
N THR A 375 -13.78 8.39 -17.38
CA THR A 375 -13.76 7.99 -15.97
C THR A 375 -14.18 6.51 -15.83
N LYS A 376 -13.36 5.72 -15.15
CA LYS A 376 -13.68 4.30 -14.88
C LYS A 376 -14.36 4.13 -13.50
N ALA A 377 -15.12 3.04 -13.35
CA ALA A 377 -15.89 2.79 -12.13
C ALA A 377 -14.98 2.44 -10.94
N ASP A 378 -13.94 1.64 -11.19
CA ASP A 378 -12.91 1.27 -10.22
C ASP A 378 -12.07 2.47 -9.75
N GLU A 379 -11.67 3.34 -10.68
CA GLU A 379 -10.98 4.60 -10.42
C GLU A 379 -11.81 5.50 -9.51
N TYR A 380 -13.09 5.68 -9.83
CA TYR A 380 -14.00 6.50 -9.01
C TYR A 380 -14.19 5.90 -7.62
N LEU A 381 -14.36 4.58 -7.53
CA LEU A 381 -14.54 3.88 -6.25
C LEU A 381 -13.29 4.01 -5.38
N LEU A 382 -12.09 3.76 -5.92
CA LEU A 382 -10.85 3.91 -5.15
C LEU A 382 -10.69 5.37 -4.69
N TYR A 383 -10.90 6.33 -5.59
CA TYR A 383 -10.82 7.74 -5.24
C TYR A 383 -11.76 8.08 -4.08
N TRP A 384 -13.05 7.75 -4.21
CA TRP A 384 -14.07 8.12 -3.23
C TRP A 384 -13.92 7.36 -1.91
N LEU A 385 -13.66 6.06 -1.95
CA LEU A 385 -13.66 5.18 -0.77
C LEU A 385 -12.31 5.12 -0.06
N CYS A 386 -11.19 5.15 -0.79
CA CYS A 386 -9.86 5.01 -0.21
C CYS A 386 -9.14 6.36 -0.18
N SER A 387 -8.94 7.01 -1.33
CA SER A 387 -8.09 8.22 -1.40
C SER A 387 -8.67 9.43 -0.68
N ARG A 388 -10.01 9.49 -0.49
CA ARG A 388 -10.70 10.55 0.26
C ARG A 388 -11.05 10.16 1.70
N GLU A 389 -10.71 8.96 2.15
CA GLU A 389 -10.88 8.55 3.55
C GLU A 389 -9.77 9.17 4.40
N LEU A 390 -10.10 9.64 5.61
CA LEU A 390 -9.22 10.48 6.42
C LEU A 390 -7.90 9.81 6.78
N TYR A 391 -7.95 8.59 7.32
CA TYR A 391 -6.77 7.91 7.81
C TYR A 391 -5.92 7.34 6.67
N THR A 392 -6.56 6.86 5.61
CA THR A 392 -5.90 6.41 4.39
C THR A 392 -5.18 7.58 3.71
N ALA A 393 -5.85 8.71 3.54
CA ALA A 393 -5.24 9.92 2.99
C ALA A 393 -4.10 10.44 3.89
N ASN A 394 -4.26 10.39 5.21
CA ASN A 394 -3.21 10.75 6.16
C ASN A 394 -1.98 9.83 6.02
N ALA A 395 -2.17 8.51 5.99
CA ALA A 395 -1.09 7.54 5.83
C ALA A 395 -0.30 7.76 4.53
N ILE A 396 -1.01 7.91 3.41
CA ILE A 396 -0.38 8.13 2.10
C ILE A 396 0.25 9.53 1.99
N THR A 397 -0.34 10.54 2.61
CA THR A 397 0.19 11.91 2.47
C THR A 397 1.35 12.12 3.43
N ARG A 398 1.20 11.81 4.72
CA ARG A 398 2.17 12.13 5.79
C ARG A 398 3.26 11.08 5.98
N HIS A 399 2.95 9.81 5.74
CA HIS A 399 3.85 8.69 6.06
C HIS A 399 4.44 8.01 4.82
N PHE A 400 4.36 8.67 3.67
CA PHE A 400 4.99 8.19 2.44
C PHE A 400 6.51 8.26 2.55
N ARG A 401 7.15 7.09 2.45
CA ARG A 401 8.61 6.92 2.50
C ARG A 401 9.09 6.22 1.23
N TRP A 402 9.06 6.93 0.11
CA TRP A 402 9.32 6.34 -1.21
C TRP A 402 10.65 5.59 -1.30
N HIS A 403 11.75 6.18 -0.83
CA HIS A 403 13.09 5.60 -0.95
C HIS A 403 13.27 4.30 -0.14
N HIS A 404 12.61 4.18 1.01
CA HIS A 404 12.62 2.94 1.79
C HIS A 404 11.73 1.87 1.15
N SER A 405 10.62 2.28 0.56
CA SER A 405 9.62 1.41 -0.04
C SER A 405 9.91 1.01 -1.49
N LEU A 406 10.94 1.58 -2.10
CA LEU A 406 11.44 1.22 -3.43
C LEU A 406 12.28 -0.07 -3.38
N ILE A 407 11.98 -1.01 -4.27
CA ILE A 407 12.81 -2.20 -4.51
C ILE A 407 13.36 -2.16 -5.93
N TRP A 408 14.65 -2.48 -6.05
CA TRP A 408 15.30 -2.61 -7.35
C TRP A 408 15.40 -4.08 -7.77
N PRO A 409 15.43 -4.40 -9.08
CA PRO A 409 15.48 -5.77 -9.58
C PRO A 409 16.57 -6.63 -8.92
N GLU A 410 17.77 -6.09 -8.74
CA GLU A 410 18.89 -6.80 -8.13
C GLU A 410 18.72 -7.07 -6.62
N ASN A 411 17.72 -6.46 -5.98
CA ASN A 411 17.37 -6.76 -4.59
C ASN A 411 16.40 -7.94 -4.47
N LEU A 412 15.78 -8.39 -5.56
CA LEU A 412 14.85 -9.52 -5.52
C LEU A 412 15.60 -10.82 -5.19
N PRO A 413 14.98 -11.73 -4.41
CA PRO A 413 15.58 -13.03 -4.15
C PRO A 413 15.63 -13.85 -5.45
N LYS A 414 16.54 -14.82 -5.52
CA LYS A 414 16.67 -15.71 -6.69
C LYS A 414 15.33 -16.31 -7.13
N ASN A 415 14.55 -16.82 -6.17
CA ASN A 415 13.21 -17.33 -6.42
C ASN A 415 12.20 -16.18 -6.25
N HIS A 416 11.86 -15.51 -7.34
CA HIS A 416 10.84 -14.47 -7.33
C HIS A 416 9.85 -14.63 -8.48
N HIS A 417 8.70 -13.98 -8.37
CA HIS A 417 7.80 -13.76 -9.50
C HIS A 417 6.98 -12.48 -9.31
N VAL A 418 6.76 -11.74 -10.39
CA VAL A 418 5.95 -10.52 -10.37
C VAL A 418 4.72 -10.66 -11.24
N VAL A 419 3.55 -10.36 -10.69
CA VAL A 419 2.28 -10.36 -11.42
C VAL A 419 1.83 -8.92 -11.59
N VAL A 420 1.52 -8.53 -12.84
CA VAL A 420 1.13 -7.17 -13.18
C VAL A 420 -0.19 -7.18 -13.95
N GLY A 421 -1.15 -6.35 -13.53
CA GLY A 421 -2.33 -6.02 -14.31
C GLY A 421 -2.02 -5.01 -15.43
N LYS A 422 -2.26 -5.39 -16.69
CA LYS A 422 -2.05 -4.53 -17.88
C LYS A 422 -2.90 -3.26 -17.84
N ARG A 423 -4.14 -3.35 -17.33
CA ARG A 423 -5.10 -2.24 -17.29
C ARG A 423 -5.18 -1.63 -15.89
N ASP A 424 -4.10 -1.71 -15.12
CA ASP A 424 -4.02 -1.04 -13.84
C ASP A 424 -4.28 0.46 -14.02
N PHE A 425 -5.08 1.05 -13.14
CA PHE A 425 -5.45 2.46 -13.22
C PHE A 425 -4.56 3.33 -12.33
N LEU A 426 -3.79 2.72 -11.42
CA LEU A 426 -2.80 3.39 -10.58
C LEU A 426 -1.52 3.68 -11.35
N PHE A 427 -1.23 2.86 -12.35
CA PHE A 427 -0.03 2.95 -13.16
C PHE A 427 -0.18 2.23 -14.50
N ASP A 428 0.70 2.52 -15.46
CA ASP A 428 0.74 1.76 -16.71
C ASP A 428 1.43 0.41 -16.51
N GLY A 429 0.64 -0.67 -16.50
CA GLY A 429 1.14 -2.03 -16.36
C GLY A 429 2.05 -2.47 -17.52
N THR A 430 1.94 -1.86 -18.70
CA THR A 430 2.80 -2.16 -19.84
C THR A 430 4.20 -1.62 -19.61
N SER A 431 4.33 -0.35 -19.21
CA SER A 431 5.62 0.24 -18.84
C SER A 431 6.32 -0.52 -17.70
N VAL A 432 5.57 -1.05 -16.74
CA VAL A 432 6.15 -1.92 -15.68
C VAL A 432 6.66 -3.22 -16.27
N ALA A 433 5.88 -3.88 -17.11
CA ALA A 433 6.30 -5.11 -17.77
C ALA A 433 7.56 -4.91 -18.61
N ASP A 434 7.66 -3.80 -19.35
CA ASP A 434 8.84 -3.45 -20.14
C ASP A 434 10.08 -3.27 -19.23
N TYR A 435 9.92 -2.54 -18.11
CA TYR A 435 10.99 -2.36 -17.12
C TYR A 435 11.44 -3.70 -16.51
N LEU A 436 10.50 -4.58 -16.17
CA LEU A 436 10.82 -5.90 -15.62
C LEU A 436 11.53 -6.79 -16.64
N ALA A 437 11.12 -6.73 -17.91
CA ALA A 437 11.75 -7.46 -19.01
C ALA A 437 13.19 -6.99 -19.27
N GLU A 438 13.42 -5.67 -19.27
CA GLU A 438 14.76 -5.08 -19.46
C GLU A 438 15.76 -5.51 -18.38
N HIS A 439 15.27 -5.85 -17.18
CA HIS A 439 16.08 -6.24 -16.03
C HIS A 439 16.05 -7.75 -15.72
N ASP A 440 15.58 -8.58 -16.68
CA ASP A 440 15.52 -10.05 -16.55
C ASP A 440 14.79 -10.54 -15.27
N VAL A 441 13.73 -9.82 -14.87
CA VAL A 441 12.89 -10.19 -13.72
C VAL A 441 11.83 -11.20 -14.18
N ASP A 442 11.59 -12.29 -13.44
CA ASP A 442 10.51 -13.22 -13.76
C ASP A 442 9.14 -12.56 -13.50
N TYR A 443 8.37 -12.31 -14.56
CA TYR A 443 7.08 -11.65 -14.46
C TYR A 443 6.01 -12.26 -15.38
N LYS A 444 4.75 -11.96 -15.09
CA LYS A 444 3.62 -12.23 -15.98
C LYS A 444 2.64 -11.07 -16.00
N LEU A 445 2.35 -10.60 -17.20
CA LEU A 445 1.36 -9.57 -17.48
C LEU A 445 -0.01 -10.21 -17.76
N TYR A 446 -1.03 -9.80 -17.02
CA TYR A 446 -2.41 -10.24 -17.23
C TYR A 446 -3.28 -9.10 -17.73
N ASP A 447 -4.27 -9.40 -18.58
CA ASP A 447 -5.26 -8.41 -19.01
C ASP A 447 -6.33 -8.15 -17.92
N THR A 448 -5.88 -7.55 -16.82
CA THR A 448 -6.64 -7.25 -15.61
C THR A 448 -6.41 -5.81 -15.17
N ALA A 449 -7.42 -5.19 -14.57
CA ALA A 449 -7.28 -4.00 -13.75
C ALA A 449 -6.70 -4.34 -12.37
N HIS A 450 -6.36 -3.32 -11.58
CA HIS A 450 -5.79 -3.49 -10.24
C HIS A 450 -6.65 -4.42 -9.37
N ALA A 451 -6.06 -5.48 -8.83
CA ALA A 451 -6.72 -6.49 -8.01
C ALA A 451 -7.85 -7.31 -8.71
N GLU A 452 -8.11 -7.11 -10.01
CA GLU A 452 -9.18 -7.81 -10.76
C GLU A 452 -8.91 -9.32 -10.87
N PHE A 453 -7.63 -9.71 -10.82
CA PHE A 453 -7.23 -11.13 -10.86
C PHE A 453 -7.92 -11.97 -9.78
N MET A 454 -8.20 -11.39 -8.60
CA MET A 454 -8.87 -12.07 -7.48
C MET A 454 -10.34 -12.42 -7.76
N LEU A 455 -10.99 -11.72 -8.70
CA LEU A 455 -12.37 -12.03 -9.12
C LEU A 455 -12.45 -12.98 -10.30
N ARG A 456 -11.32 -13.31 -10.93
CA ARG A 456 -11.28 -14.15 -12.13
C ARG A 456 -10.75 -15.53 -11.74
N PRO A 457 -11.62 -16.55 -11.56
CA PRO A 457 -11.20 -17.86 -11.04
C PRO A 457 -10.06 -18.50 -11.83
N ARG A 458 -10.09 -18.39 -13.17
CA ARG A 458 -9.02 -18.90 -14.05
C ARG A 458 -7.67 -18.23 -13.75
N ILE A 459 -7.65 -16.90 -13.75
CA ILE A 459 -6.42 -16.11 -13.49
C ILE A 459 -5.94 -16.34 -12.05
N THR A 460 -6.83 -16.33 -11.07
CA THR A 460 -6.50 -16.67 -9.67
C THR A 460 -5.83 -18.04 -9.58
N THR A 461 -6.38 -19.06 -10.25
CA THR A 461 -5.82 -20.42 -10.24
C THR A 461 -4.42 -20.46 -10.84
N GLU A 462 -4.20 -19.78 -11.97
CA GLU A 462 -2.86 -19.67 -12.58
C GLU A 462 -1.85 -18.98 -11.67
N ILE A 463 -2.23 -17.85 -11.06
CA ILE A 463 -1.37 -17.11 -10.13
C ILE A 463 -1.02 -17.98 -8.92
N VAL A 464 -2.02 -18.66 -8.34
CA VAL A 464 -1.80 -19.55 -7.20
C VAL A 464 -0.90 -20.74 -7.56
N ALA A 465 -1.05 -21.32 -8.75
CA ALA A 465 -0.17 -22.37 -9.23
C ALA A 465 1.27 -21.89 -9.39
N LYS A 466 1.47 -20.69 -9.94
CA LYS A 466 2.81 -20.06 -10.06
C LYS A 466 3.41 -19.72 -8.70
N ILE A 467 2.62 -19.21 -7.75
CA ILE A 467 3.05 -19.02 -6.35
C ILE A 467 3.55 -20.35 -5.76
N ALA A 468 2.78 -21.43 -5.93
CA ALA A 468 3.17 -22.75 -5.45
C ALA A 468 4.47 -23.24 -6.10
N GLN A 469 4.64 -23.02 -7.40
CA GLN A 469 5.88 -23.35 -8.12
C GLN A 469 7.09 -22.61 -7.53
N VAL A 470 7.01 -21.29 -7.37
CA VAL A 470 8.09 -20.46 -6.81
C VAL A 470 8.45 -20.90 -5.38
N CYS A 471 7.43 -21.15 -4.55
CA CYS A 471 7.63 -21.62 -3.18
C CYS A 471 8.32 -23.00 -3.15
N ASN A 472 7.86 -23.95 -3.99
CA ASN A 472 8.41 -25.30 -4.03
C ASN A 472 9.86 -25.33 -4.56
N SER A 473 10.20 -24.48 -5.53
CA SER A 473 11.58 -24.34 -6.01
C SER A 473 12.49 -23.82 -4.91
N ALA A 474 12.07 -22.79 -4.19
CA ALA A 474 12.81 -22.25 -3.05
C ALA A 474 12.92 -23.26 -1.89
N ASP A 475 11.87 -24.03 -1.60
CA ASP A 475 11.91 -25.12 -0.61
C ASP A 475 12.97 -26.17 -0.99
N LEU A 476 13.05 -26.56 -2.26
CA LEU A 476 14.02 -27.55 -2.75
C LEU A 476 15.46 -27.04 -2.61
N GLU A 477 15.72 -25.80 -3.02
CA GLU A 477 17.05 -25.17 -2.88
C GLU A 477 17.45 -25.03 -1.41
N PHE A 478 16.50 -24.64 -0.55
CA PHE A 478 16.71 -24.55 0.88
C PHE A 478 17.06 -25.93 1.48
N ALA A 479 16.31 -26.97 1.12
CA ALA A 479 16.59 -28.35 1.56
C ALA A 479 17.98 -28.82 1.12
N LEU A 480 18.37 -28.59 -0.14
CA LEU A 480 19.69 -28.94 -0.67
C LEU A 480 20.82 -28.22 0.08
N SER A 481 20.65 -26.92 0.36
CA SER A 481 21.62 -26.13 1.11
C SER A 481 21.81 -26.65 2.55
N ASN A 482 20.71 -27.05 3.20
CA ASN A 482 20.75 -27.63 4.54
C ASN A 482 21.42 -29.00 4.58
N VAL A 483 21.18 -29.85 3.57
CA VAL A 483 21.85 -31.15 3.43
C VAL A 483 23.35 -30.96 3.22
N ALA A 484 23.76 -30.04 2.34
CA ALA A 484 25.17 -29.70 2.12
C ALA A 484 25.83 -29.19 3.41
N ALA A 485 25.19 -28.26 4.13
CA ALA A 485 25.69 -27.72 5.40
C ALA A 485 25.83 -28.80 6.48
N LYS A 486 24.87 -29.73 6.58
CA LYS A 486 24.93 -30.88 7.50
C LYS A 486 26.08 -31.84 7.14
N SER A 487 26.30 -32.11 5.85
CA SER A 487 27.41 -32.94 5.37
C SER A 487 28.78 -32.34 5.71
N VAL A 488 28.97 -31.03 5.47
CA VAL A 488 30.20 -30.31 5.81
C VAL A 488 30.44 -30.32 7.32
N ARG A 489 29.42 -30.03 8.15
CA ARG A 489 29.54 -30.12 9.62
C ARG A 489 29.87 -31.53 10.09
N GLY A 490 29.31 -32.56 9.47
CA GLY A 490 29.62 -33.96 9.76
C GLY A 490 31.07 -34.32 9.45
N ASN A 491 31.60 -33.86 8.32
CA ASN A 491 32.99 -34.07 7.92
C ASN A 491 33.99 -33.30 8.81
N VAL A 492 33.66 -32.06 9.20
CA VAL A 492 34.46 -31.28 10.16
C VAL A 492 34.45 -31.93 11.55
N ARG A 493 33.31 -32.44 12.03
CA ARG A 493 33.25 -33.18 13.31
C ARG A 493 34.09 -34.46 13.27
N LYS A 494 34.08 -35.19 12.15
CA LYS A 494 34.91 -36.39 11.95
C LYS A 494 36.40 -36.06 11.88
N SER A 495 36.79 -34.95 11.23
CA SER A 495 38.19 -34.54 11.16
C SER A 495 38.73 -34.03 12.50
N VAL A 496 37.93 -33.29 13.27
CA VAL A 496 38.28 -32.85 14.64
C VAL A 496 38.40 -34.04 15.59
N ARG A 497 37.53 -35.05 15.46
CA ARG A 497 37.60 -36.28 16.28
C ARG A 497 38.80 -37.16 15.92
N ARG A 498 39.22 -37.20 14.65
CA ARG A 498 40.46 -37.85 14.19
C ARG A 498 41.75 -37.11 14.55
N ARG A 499 41.69 -35.83 14.90
CA ARG A 499 42.85 -35.04 15.38
C ARG A 499 43.01 -35.06 16.90
N ARG A 500 42.00 -35.57 17.63
CA ARG A 500 41.99 -35.68 19.10
C ARG A 500 42.14 -37.11 19.61
N ALA A 501 42.05 -38.10 18.71
CA ALA A 501 42.44 -39.50 18.93
C ALA A 501 43.79 -39.70 18.25
#